data_AF-A0A5S4T165-F1
#
_entry.id   AF-A0A5S4T165-F1
#
_cell.length_a   1.000
_cell.length_b   1.000
_cell.length_c   1.000
_cell.angle_alpha   90.00
_cell.angle_beta   90.00
_cell.angle_gamma   90.00
#
_symmetry.space_group_name_H-M   'P 1'
#
loop_
_entity.id
_entity.type
_entity.pdbx_description
1 polymer ?
#
loop_
_entity_poly.entity_id
_entity_poly.type
_entity_poly.pdbx_seq_one_letter_code
_entity_poly.pdbx_strand_id
1 'polypeptide(L)'
;MINRISIGAIFFLASASIFAGDDFSNFDICKAAISTEMLREVKIMKTLKSSEELPEISYMRSDGDKFRYQCKINQNRIVWRGYFKNPTQKGWGRWRDTDPNDSVLTYKITGDNLILHNSSTGTSINFKKSDFKKP
;
A
#
# COMPACT_ATOMS: atom_id res chain seq x y z
N MET A 1 47.91 24.23 -47.37
CA MET A 1 47.85 23.22 -46.29
C MET A 1 47.23 23.88 -45.06
N ILE A 2 45.96 23.60 -44.75
CA ILE A 2 45.33 24.05 -43.49
C ILE A 2 44.78 22.81 -42.80
N ASN A 3 45.33 22.57 -41.61
CA ASN A 3 45.15 21.39 -40.77
C ASN A 3 43.76 21.43 -40.11
N ARG A 4 42.94 20.38 -40.28
CA ARG A 4 41.67 20.24 -39.56
C ARG A 4 41.90 19.39 -38.32
N ILE A 5 41.91 20.00 -37.14
CA ILE A 5 41.87 19.30 -35.86
C ILE A 5 40.40 19.12 -35.49
N SER A 6 39.88 17.91 -35.66
CA SER A 6 38.58 17.51 -35.13
C SER A 6 38.72 17.18 -33.65
N ILE A 7 38.15 18.02 -32.79
CA ILE A 7 37.99 17.72 -31.36
C ILE A 7 36.70 16.90 -31.21
N GLY A 8 36.85 15.58 -31.08
CA GLY A 8 35.75 14.68 -30.72
C GLY A 8 35.48 14.76 -29.22
N ALA A 9 34.30 15.25 -28.82
CA ALA A 9 33.86 15.23 -27.44
C ALA A 9 33.43 13.80 -27.06
N ILE A 10 34.22 13.14 -26.22
CA ILE A 10 33.87 11.84 -25.61
C ILE A 10 32.94 12.14 -24.42
N PHE A 11 31.64 11.91 -24.60
CA PHE A 11 30.69 11.92 -23.50
C PHE A 11 30.76 10.58 -22.75
N PHE A 12 31.28 10.61 -21.53
CA PHE A 12 31.15 9.51 -20.57
C PHE A 12 29.67 9.41 -20.14
N LEU A 13 28.96 8.42 -20.68
CA LEU A 13 27.66 7.98 -20.17
C LEU A 13 27.89 7.26 -18.84
N ALA A 14 27.72 7.98 -17.72
CA ALA A 14 27.60 7.36 -16.41
C ALA A 14 26.31 6.53 -16.38
N SER A 15 26.44 5.21 -16.44
CA SER A 15 25.32 4.29 -16.26
C SER A 15 24.90 4.30 -14.79
N ALA A 16 23.86 5.06 -14.45
CA ALA A 16 23.20 4.93 -13.17
C ALA A 16 22.49 3.57 -13.14
N SER A 17 22.97 2.65 -12.30
CA SER A 17 22.26 1.41 -12.00
C SER A 17 20.95 1.77 -11.28
N ILE A 18 19.83 1.54 -11.94
CA ILE A 18 18.51 1.61 -11.31
C ILE A 18 18.45 0.42 -10.35
N PHE A 19 18.51 0.67 -9.04
CA PHE A 19 18.10 -0.31 -8.04
C PHE A 19 16.59 -0.52 -8.20
N ALA A 20 16.21 -1.57 -8.92
CA ALA A 20 14.86 -2.12 -8.83
C ALA A 20 14.73 -2.83 -7.48
N GLY A 21 14.47 -2.07 -6.42
CA GLY A 21 13.83 -2.65 -5.23
C GLY A 21 12.43 -3.10 -5.65
N ASP A 22 11.99 -4.28 -5.20
CA ASP A 22 10.61 -4.71 -5.42
C ASP A 22 9.68 -3.65 -4.82
N ASP A 23 8.96 -2.89 -5.66
CA ASP A 23 8.04 -1.87 -5.18
C ASP A 23 6.89 -2.49 -4.37
N PHE A 24 6.38 -1.78 -3.36
CA PHE A 24 5.19 -2.19 -2.61
C PHE A 24 3.99 -2.35 -3.56
N SER A 25 3.36 -3.53 -3.55
CA SER A 25 2.14 -3.75 -4.32
C SER A 25 0.97 -2.98 -3.70
N ASN A 26 -0.10 -2.75 -4.47
CA ASN A 26 -1.30 -2.14 -3.91
C ASN A 26 -1.97 -3.08 -2.90
N PHE A 27 -1.77 -4.39 -3.00
CA PHE A 27 -2.12 -5.33 -1.93
C PHE A 27 -1.33 -5.10 -0.65
N ASP A 28 -0.01 -4.87 -0.74
CA ASP A 28 0.82 -4.56 0.44
C ASP A 28 0.34 -3.27 1.10
N ILE A 29 0.10 -2.22 0.31
CA ILE A 29 -0.40 -0.94 0.81
C ILE A 29 -1.78 -1.09 1.45
N CYS A 30 -2.69 -1.87 0.84
CA CYS A 30 -4.01 -2.12 1.41
C CYS A 30 -3.94 -2.91 2.73
N LYS A 31 -3.08 -3.93 2.82
CA LYS A 31 -2.84 -4.66 4.08
C LYS A 31 -2.28 -3.73 5.16
N ALA A 32 -1.29 -2.90 4.82
CA ALA A 32 -0.72 -1.92 5.74
C ALA A 32 -1.80 -0.95 6.24
N ALA A 33 -2.65 -0.45 5.34
CA ALA A 33 -3.72 0.49 5.68
C ALA A 33 -4.70 -0.10 6.70
N ILE A 34 -5.19 -1.31 6.44
CA ILE A 34 -6.12 -2.00 7.35
C ILE A 34 -5.42 -2.45 8.63
N SER A 35 -4.12 -2.79 8.58
CA SER A 35 -3.31 -3.13 9.75
C SER A 35 -3.23 -1.96 10.72
N THR A 36 -2.92 -0.76 10.22
CA THR A 36 -2.87 0.46 11.02
C THR A 36 -4.25 0.90 11.50
N GLU A 37 -5.27 0.87 10.64
CA GLU A 37 -6.63 1.30 10.98
C GLU A 37 -7.27 0.40 12.05
N MET A 38 -7.10 -0.91 11.92
CA MET A 38 -7.75 -1.89 12.80
C MET A 38 -6.88 -2.29 13.99
N LEU A 39 -5.65 -1.77 14.09
CA LEU A 39 -4.64 -2.19 15.05
C LEU A 39 -4.48 -3.72 15.06
N ARG A 40 -4.19 -4.28 13.89
CA ARG A 40 -4.00 -5.72 13.67
C ARG A 40 -2.68 -5.98 12.96
N GLU A 41 -2.06 -7.12 13.23
CA GLU A 41 -0.82 -7.51 12.58
C GLU A 41 -1.04 -7.73 11.07
N VAL A 42 -0.10 -7.25 10.24
CA VAL A 42 -0.22 -7.38 8.78
C VAL A 42 -0.11 -8.84 8.30
N LYS A 43 0.64 -9.68 9.03
CA LYS A 43 0.88 -11.10 8.69
C LYS A 43 -0.38 -11.97 8.68
N ILE A 44 -1.43 -11.60 9.43
CA ILE A 44 -2.70 -12.35 9.44
C ILE A 44 -3.58 -12.02 8.22
N MET A 45 -3.19 -11.02 7.42
CA MET A 45 -3.96 -10.55 6.28
C MET A 45 -3.62 -11.30 5.00
N LYS A 46 -4.66 -11.80 4.35
CA LYS A 46 -4.59 -12.55 3.09
C LYS A 46 -5.11 -11.68 1.95
N THR A 47 -4.42 -11.72 0.82
CA THR A 47 -4.95 -11.17 -0.43
C THR A 47 -6.07 -12.08 -0.94
N LEU A 48 -7.08 -11.48 -1.56
CA LEU A 48 -8.11 -12.19 -2.29
C LEU A 48 -7.83 -12.07 -3.80
N LYS A 49 -8.48 -12.91 -4.61
CA LYS A 49 -8.38 -12.83 -6.07
C LYS A 49 -9.12 -11.57 -6.55
N SER A 50 -8.38 -10.48 -6.73
CA SER A 50 -8.84 -9.18 -7.25
C SER A 50 -7.72 -8.51 -8.07
N SER A 51 -7.94 -7.30 -8.58
CA SER A 51 -6.93 -6.52 -9.29
C SER A 51 -6.09 -5.65 -8.33
N GLU A 52 -4.92 -5.18 -8.80
CA GLU A 52 -4.09 -4.17 -8.12
C GLU A 52 -4.77 -2.80 -8.05
N GLU A 53 -5.72 -2.49 -8.95
CA GLU A 53 -6.46 -1.22 -8.93
C GLU A 53 -7.44 -1.13 -7.74
N LEU A 54 -8.05 -2.27 -7.41
CA LEU A 54 -9.04 -2.41 -6.34
C LEU A 54 -8.68 -3.63 -5.47
N PRO A 55 -7.53 -3.58 -4.75
CA PRO A 55 -7.03 -4.71 -3.99
C PRO A 55 -8.01 -5.06 -2.88
N GLU A 56 -8.25 -6.35 -2.75
CA GLU A 56 -9.08 -6.91 -1.71
C GLU A 56 -8.28 -7.80 -0.77
N ILE A 57 -8.55 -7.64 0.51
CA ILE A 57 -7.91 -8.43 1.56
C ILE A 57 -8.94 -9.00 2.51
N SER A 58 -8.53 -9.99 3.28
CA SER A 58 -9.28 -10.47 4.43
C SER A 58 -8.36 -10.88 5.56
N TYR A 59 -8.88 -10.86 6.78
CA TYR A 59 -8.25 -11.54 7.90
C TYR A 59 -9.31 -12.23 8.75
N MET A 60 -8.88 -13.22 9.53
CA MET A 60 -9.70 -13.85 10.55
C MET A 60 -9.20 -13.35 11.91
N ARG A 61 -10.09 -12.82 12.72
CA ARG A 61 -9.79 -12.41 14.09
C ARG A 61 -9.74 -13.64 15.00
N SER A 62 -9.13 -13.52 16.16
CA SER A 62 -8.92 -14.62 17.13
C SER A 62 -10.22 -15.28 17.60
N ASP A 63 -11.35 -14.57 17.55
CA ASP A 63 -12.69 -15.09 17.87
C ASP A 63 -13.36 -15.82 16.70
N GLY A 64 -12.67 -15.99 15.56
CA GLY A 64 -13.16 -16.69 14.38
C GLY A 64 -13.90 -15.79 13.38
N ASP A 65 -14.14 -14.52 13.72
CA ASP A 65 -14.79 -13.59 12.80
C ASP A 65 -13.92 -13.28 11.60
N LYS A 66 -14.51 -13.37 10.40
CA LYS A 66 -13.83 -13.07 9.14
C LYS A 66 -14.20 -11.67 8.64
N PHE A 67 -13.19 -10.84 8.49
CA PHE A 67 -13.31 -9.50 7.93
C PHE A 67 -12.76 -9.46 6.50
N ARG A 68 -13.42 -8.70 5.62
CA ARG A 68 -12.98 -8.45 4.25
C ARG A 68 -13.03 -6.96 3.97
N TYR A 69 -11.99 -6.47 3.32
CA TYR A 69 -11.83 -5.06 2.99
C TYR A 69 -11.40 -4.90 1.54
N GLN A 70 -11.70 -3.74 0.99
CA GLN A 70 -11.22 -3.29 -0.31
C GLN A 70 -10.66 -1.89 -0.19
N CYS A 71 -9.57 -1.62 -0.90
CA CYS A 71 -8.94 -0.31 -0.91
C CYS A 71 -8.98 0.33 -2.31
N LYS A 72 -8.94 1.66 -2.33
CA LYS A 72 -8.56 2.51 -3.46
C LYS A 72 -7.29 3.24 -3.06
N ILE A 73 -6.28 3.23 -3.91
CA ILE A 73 -4.98 3.84 -3.64
C ILE A 73 -4.74 4.90 -4.70
N ASN A 74 -4.72 6.15 -4.29
CA ASN A 74 -4.57 7.30 -5.17
C ASN A 74 -3.40 8.15 -4.66
N GLN A 75 -2.32 8.22 -5.42
CA GLN A 75 -1.10 8.93 -5.03
C GLN A 75 -0.63 8.47 -3.63
N ASN A 76 -0.72 9.33 -2.62
CA ASN A 76 -0.33 9.04 -1.24
C ASN A 76 -1.51 8.75 -0.30
N ARG A 77 -2.74 8.66 -0.81
CA ARG A 77 -3.96 8.47 -0.03
C ARG A 77 -4.52 7.07 -0.21
N ILE A 78 -4.96 6.46 0.89
CA ILE A 78 -5.76 5.23 0.88
C ILE A 78 -7.19 5.55 1.33
N VAL A 79 -8.16 5.01 0.61
CA VAL A 79 -9.58 4.97 1.01
C VAL A 79 -9.99 3.51 1.05
N TRP A 80 -10.72 3.11 2.09
CA TRP A 80 -11.10 1.71 2.28
C TRP A 80 -12.60 1.56 2.53
N ARG A 81 -13.10 0.33 2.35
CA ARG A 81 -14.45 -0.08 2.76
C ARG A 81 -14.47 -1.52 3.26
N GLY A 82 -15.41 -1.83 4.15
CA GLY A 82 -15.63 -3.18 4.66
C GLY A 82 -16.74 -3.92 3.88
N TYR A 83 -16.65 -5.24 3.83
CA TYR A 83 -17.73 -6.11 3.39
C TYR A 83 -18.51 -6.62 4.59
N PHE A 84 -19.82 -6.40 4.60
CA PHE A 84 -20.72 -6.92 5.61
C PHE A 84 -21.33 -8.24 5.14
N LYS A 85 -21.30 -9.23 6.02
CA LYS A 85 -21.94 -10.55 5.82
C LYS A 85 -22.65 -10.96 7.10
N ASN A 86 -23.68 -10.22 7.46
CA ASN A 86 -24.56 -10.54 8.58
C ASN A 86 -26.00 -10.75 8.08
N PRO A 87 -26.93 -11.25 8.92
CA PRO A 87 -28.30 -11.54 8.47
C PRO A 87 -29.09 -10.34 7.95
N THR A 88 -28.75 -9.12 8.40
CA THR A 88 -29.48 -7.88 8.10
C THR A 88 -28.84 -7.06 6.98
N GLN A 89 -27.58 -7.34 6.64
CA GLN A 89 -26.80 -6.59 5.65
C GLN A 89 -25.76 -7.50 4.97
N LYS A 90 -25.84 -7.53 3.64
CA LYS A 90 -24.89 -8.25 2.78
C LYS A 90 -24.39 -7.33 1.67
N GLY A 91 -23.07 -7.16 1.60
CA GLY A 91 -22.45 -6.36 0.55
C GLY A 91 -21.36 -5.43 1.05
N TRP A 92 -20.83 -4.64 0.13
CA TRP A 92 -19.86 -3.60 0.45
C TRP A 92 -20.53 -2.42 1.14
N GLY A 93 -19.90 -1.92 2.20
CA GLY A 93 -20.28 -0.66 2.82
C GLY A 93 -19.88 0.57 2.00
N ARG A 94 -20.13 1.75 2.59
CA ARG A 94 -19.62 3.01 2.08
C ARG A 94 -18.09 3.04 2.10
N TRP A 95 -17.52 3.83 1.19
CA TRP A 95 -16.13 4.24 1.27
C TRP A 95 -15.92 5.17 2.48
N ARG A 96 -14.74 5.09 3.08
CA ARG A 96 -14.35 5.87 4.26
C ARG A 96 -13.65 7.17 3.82
N ASP A 97 -14.40 8.02 3.12
CA ASP A 97 -13.93 9.29 2.54
C ASP A 97 -14.96 10.43 2.61
N THR A 98 -16.12 10.22 3.22
CA THR A 98 -17.22 11.20 3.23
C THR A 98 -17.65 11.65 4.61
N ASP A 99 -17.42 10.86 5.66
CA ASP A 99 -17.76 11.24 7.03
C ASP A 99 -16.59 12.03 7.67
N PRO A 100 -16.83 13.15 8.35
CA PRO A 100 -15.79 13.89 9.06
C PRO A 100 -15.01 13.05 10.09
N ASN A 101 -15.61 11.96 10.59
CA ASN A 101 -14.96 11.03 11.51
C ASN A 101 -14.22 9.89 10.82
N ASP A 102 -14.25 9.80 9.49
CA ASP A 102 -13.46 8.82 8.76
C ASP A 102 -11.96 9.16 8.86
N SER A 103 -11.16 8.17 9.22
CA SER A 103 -9.70 8.28 9.26
C SER A 103 -9.12 8.74 7.93
N VAL A 104 -8.16 9.68 7.97
CA VAL A 104 -7.27 9.93 6.84
C VAL A 104 -6.07 9.00 6.90
N LEU A 105 -6.03 8.03 5.99
CA LEU A 105 -4.90 7.11 5.82
C LEU A 105 -4.00 7.59 4.67
N THR A 106 -2.76 7.92 4.99
CA THR A 106 -1.74 8.26 3.99
C THR A 106 -0.54 7.34 4.07
N TYR A 107 0.23 7.24 2.99
CA TYR A 107 1.45 6.46 2.98
C TYR A 107 2.60 7.17 2.26
N LYS A 108 3.81 6.73 2.57
CA LYS A 108 5.04 7.12 1.89
C LYS A 108 5.95 5.89 1.77
N ILE A 109 6.55 5.72 0.59
CA ILE A 109 7.58 4.71 0.37
C ILE A 109 8.95 5.41 0.38
N THR A 110 9.90 4.90 1.16
CA THR A 110 11.27 5.41 1.24
C THR A 110 12.27 4.25 1.32
N GLY A 111 12.94 3.96 0.20
CA GLY A 111 13.71 2.73 0.07
C GLY A 111 12.81 1.51 0.30
N ASP A 112 13.25 0.57 1.14
CA ASP A 112 12.51 -0.67 1.44
C ASP A 112 11.42 -0.52 2.51
N ASN A 113 11.05 0.72 2.84
CA ASN A 113 10.11 1.04 3.92
C ASN A 113 8.82 1.63 3.34
N LEU A 114 7.69 1.10 3.80
CA LEU A 114 6.36 1.65 3.63
C LEU A 114 5.91 2.23 4.96
N ILE A 115 5.82 3.56 5.04
CA ILE A 115 5.37 4.27 6.24
C ILE A 115 3.91 4.64 6.04
N LEU A 116 3.03 4.20 6.94
CA LEU A 116 1.59 4.48 6.89
C LEU A 116 1.15 5.29 8.09
N HIS A 117 0.41 6.36 7.85
CA HIS A 117 -0.10 7.28 8.87
C HIS A 117 -1.62 7.25 8.94
N ASN A 118 -2.16 7.33 10.15
CA ASN A 118 -3.59 7.45 10.42
C ASN A 118 -3.87 8.74 11.19
N SER A 119 -4.64 9.65 10.60
CA SER A 119 -4.94 10.95 11.21
C SER A 119 -5.83 10.86 12.46
N SER A 120 -6.69 9.84 12.57
CA SER A 120 -7.64 9.72 13.68
C SER A 120 -6.92 9.33 14.97
N THR A 121 -5.91 8.46 14.85
CA THR A 121 -5.11 7.97 16.00
C THR A 121 -3.77 8.69 16.13
N GLY A 122 -3.35 9.47 15.12
CA GLY A 122 -2.01 10.05 15.02
C GLY A 122 -0.90 9.01 14.82
N THR A 123 -1.24 7.73 14.62
CA THR A 123 -0.26 6.64 14.57
C THR A 123 0.45 6.59 13.22
N SER A 124 1.76 6.37 13.25
CA SER A 124 2.57 6.06 12.06
C SER A 124 3.27 4.72 12.25
N ILE A 125 3.06 3.79 11.33
CA ILE A 125 3.68 2.46 11.35
C ILE A 125 4.63 2.33 10.16
N ASN A 126 5.84 1.85 10.40
CA ASN A 126 6.79 1.51 9.36
C ASN A 126 6.72 0.01 9.06
N PHE A 127 6.54 -0.35 7.80
CA PHE A 127 6.52 -1.72 7.30
C PHE A 127 7.69 -1.95 6.35
N LYS A 128 8.33 -3.11 6.49
CA LYS A 128 9.32 -3.63 5.54
C LYS A 128 8.67 -4.63 4.61
N LYS A 129 9.28 -4.85 3.45
CA LYS A 129 8.84 -5.90 2.52
C LYS A 129 8.77 -7.29 3.13
N SER A 130 9.63 -7.61 4.09
CA SER A 130 9.58 -8.86 4.85
C SER A 130 8.26 -9.09 5.58
N ASP A 131 7.58 -8.01 5.99
CA ASP A 131 6.41 -8.10 6.86
C ASP A 131 5.18 -8.65 6.14
N PHE A 132 5.17 -8.57 4.80
CA PHE A 132 4.07 -9.01 3.95
C PHE A 132 4.23 -10.44 3.44
N LYS A 133 5.40 -11.07 3.67
CA LYS A 133 5.64 -12.46 3.30
C LYS A 133 4.75 -13.36 4.16
N LYS A 134 4.18 -14.39 3.55
CA LYS A 134 3.50 -15.43 4.33
C LYS A 134 4.54 -16.09 5.24
N PRO A 135 4.19 -16.39 6.51
CA PRO A 135 5.03 -17.25 7.34
C PRO A 135 5.23 -18.63 6.70
#